data_AF-A0A135U5D5-F1
#
_entry.id   AF-A0A135U5D5-F1
#
_cell.length_a   1.000
_cell.length_b   1.000
_cell.length_c   1.000
_cell.angle_alpha   90.00
_cell.angle_beta   90.00
_cell.angle_gamma   90.00
#
_symmetry.space_group_name_H-M   'P 1'
#
loop_
_entity.id
_entity.type
_entity.pdbx_description
1 polymer ?
#
loop_
_entity_poly.entity_id
_entity_poly.type
_entity_poly.pdbx_seq_one_letter_code
_entity_poly.pdbx_strand_id
1 'polypeptide(L)'
;MMPELHKFLLGNPLVAYFLSSPALVISDVTKQEMDRREADPDAVHVDITDRIIQSQKRIGPQEFLHSEIFQHAVVNLSGGSDTTGIAMDSLIYHLLRNQPAYEELQAEMNQAAVKGNLSDPPKYSETNHQSMPYLAAPSKKPSASTHPSPPPFRATCRPAERTSAAASFRAAPE
;
A
#
# COMPACT_ATOMS: atom_id res chain seq x y z
N MET A 1 -0.01 27.04 11.56
CA MET A 1 -1.12 26.26 12.13
C MET A 1 -1.27 26.73 13.58
N MET A 2 -2.43 27.30 13.95
CA MET A 2 -2.67 27.99 15.22
C MET A 2 -2.84 26.97 16.38
N PRO A 3 -1.90 26.85 17.35
CA PRO A 3 -1.95 25.85 18.43
C PRO A 3 -3.12 26.06 19.40
N GLU A 4 -3.61 27.30 19.52
CA GLU A 4 -4.67 27.67 20.47
C GLU A 4 -6.05 27.15 20.06
N LEU A 5 -6.29 26.87 18.77
CA LEU A 5 -7.57 26.36 18.28
C LEU A 5 -7.82 24.89 18.64
N HIS A 6 -6.76 24.13 18.94
CA HIS A 6 -6.85 22.72 19.35
C HIS A 6 -7.68 22.55 20.63
N LYS A 7 -7.53 23.45 21.62
CA LYS A 7 -8.28 23.38 22.88
C LYS A 7 -9.79 23.58 22.68
N PHE A 8 -10.18 24.40 21.71
CA PHE A 8 -11.59 24.67 21.41
C PHE A 8 -12.24 23.61 20.52
N LEU A 9 -11.49 23.00 19.58
CA LEU A 9 -12.00 21.95 18.70
C LEU A 9 -11.99 20.55 19.35
N LEU A 10 -10.86 20.10 19.91
CA LEU A 10 -10.74 18.75 20.49
C LEU A 10 -11.14 18.68 21.96
N GLY A 11 -11.14 19.81 22.68
CA GLY A 11 -11.49 19.87 24.10
C GLY A 11 -12.98 19.98 24.39
N ASN A 12 -13.81 20.23 23.38
CA ASN A 12 -15.26 20.35 23.55
C ASN A 12 -15.95 19.02 23.20
N PRO A 13 -16.57 18.31 24.17
CA PRO A 13 -17.26 17.04 23.92
C PRO A 13 -18.42 17.19 22.93
N LEU A 14 -18.97 18.40 22.74
CA LEU A 14 -20.01 18.68 21.74
C LEU A 14 -19.46 18.73 20.31
N VAL A 15 -18.20 19.16 20.12
CA VAL A 15 -17.55 19.21 18.81
C VAL A 15 -17.07 17.83 18.39
N ALA A 16 -16.56 17.02 19.34
CA ALA A 16 -16.27 15.61 19.13
C ALA A 16 -17.53 14.76 18.85
N TYR A 17 -18.70 15.18 19.34
CA TYR A 17 -19.99 14.56 19.03
C TYR A 17 -20.48 14.90 17.62
N PHE A 18 -20.22 16.13 17.14
CA PHE A 18 -20.66 16.57 15.80
C PHE A 18 -19.71 16.14 14.68
N LEU A 19 -18.41 16.04 14.97
CA LEU A 19 -17.42 15.45 14.06
C LEU A 19 -17.49 13.93 14.19
N SER A 20 -18.26 13.27 13.32
CA SER A 20 -18.16 11.82 13.17
C SER A 20 -16.69 11.42 13.03
N SER A 21 -16.23 10.52 13.90
CA SER A 21 -14.87 10.01 13.85
C SER A 21 -14.59 9.46 12.44
N PRO A 22 -13.48 9.84 11.78
CA PRO A 22 -13.12 9.32 10.46
C PRO A 22 -13.05 7.78 10.43
N ALA A 23 -12.74 7.16 11.58
CA ALA A 23 -12.74 5.71 11.74
C ALA A 23 -14.13 5.09 11.50
N LEU A 24 -15.21 5.81 11.83
CA LEU A 24 -16.58 5.32 11.62
C LEU A 24 -16.96 5.29 10.14
N VAL A 25 -16.46 6.24 9.34
CA VAL A 25 -16.78 6.28 7.91
C VAL A 25 -16.25 5.04 7.18
N ILE A 26 -15.01 4.62 7.50
CA ILE A 26 -14.39 3.43 6.91
C ILE A 26 -15.19 2.18 7.28
N SER A 27 -15.58 2.04 8.55
CA SER A 27 -16.41 0.90 9.00
C SER A 27 -17.79 0.90 8.38
N ASP A 28 -18.44 2.07 8.25
CA ASP A 28 -19.79 2.19 7.71
C ASP A 28 -19.82 1.83 6.23
N VAL A 29 -18.85 2.32 5.45
CA VAL A 29 -18.70 1.98 4.03
C VAL A 29 -18.38 0.50 3.85
N THR A 30 -17.48 -0.04 4.68
CA THR A 30 -17.13 -1.47 4.62
C THR A 30 -18.34 -2.34 4.92
N LYS A 31 -19.14 -1.97 5.93
CA LYS A 31 -20.35 -2.70 6.29
C LYS A 31 -21.39 -2.64 5.17
N GLN A 32 -21.64 -1.45 4.63
CA GLN A 32 -22.56 -1.28 3.49
C GLN A 32 -22.15 -2.15 2.30
N GLU A 33 -20.84 -2.26 2.04
CA GLU A 33 -20.35 -3.06 0.92
C GLU A 33 -20.39 -4.56 1.19
N MET A 34 -20.26 -4.99 2.44
CA MET A 34 -20.51 -6.38 2.83
C MET A 34 -22.00 -6.73 2.70
N ASP A 35 -22.90 -5.86 3.18
CA ASP A 35 -24.35 -6.04 3.05
C ASP A 35 -24.78 -6.14 1.58
N ARG A 36 -24.15 -5.36 0.68
CA ARG A 36 -24.38 -5.45 -0.77
C ARG A 36 -23.96 -6.79 -1.37
N ARG A 37 -22.83 -7.34 -0.93
CA ARG A 37 -22.35 -8.66 -1.39
C ARG A 37 -23.23 -9.80 -0.91
N GLU A 38 -23.82 -9.67 0.28
CA GLU A 38 -24.81 -10.63 0.77
C GLU A 38 -26.12 -10.57 -0.03
N ALA A 39 -26.50 -9.37 -0.50
CA ALA A 39 -27.70 -9.19 -1.31
C ALA A 39 -27.58 -9.75 -2.74
N ASP A 40 -26.38 -9.76 -3.32
CA ASP A 40 -26.10 -10.32 -4.65
C ASP A 40 -24.92 -11.30 -4.62
N PRO A 41 -25.17 -12.59 -4.25
CA PRO A 41 -24.12 -13.58 -4.10
C PRO A 41 -23.53 -14.08 -5.43
N ASP A 42 -24.18 -13.82 -6.56
CA ASP A 42 -23.75 -14.25 -7.89
C ASP A 42 -22.90 -13.17 -8.61
N ALA A 43 -22.78 -11.98 -8.02
CA ALA A 43 -21.94 -10.92 -8.53
C ALA A 43 -20.47 -11.35 -8.58
N VAL A 44 -19.85 -11.14 -9.75
CA VAL A 44 -18.42 -11.42 -9.95
C VAL A 44 -17.60 -10.28 -9.37
N HIS A 45 -16.95 -10.55 -8.23
CA HIS A 45 -16.02 -9.62 -7.60
C HIS A 45 -14.58 -10.08 -7.84
N VAL A 46 -13.69 -9.16 -8.23
CA VAL A 46 -12.25 -9.42 -8.37
C VAL A 46 -11.50 -8.41 -7.52
N ASP A 47 -11.54 -8.63 -6.20
CA ASP A 47 -10.90 -7.76 -5.22
C ASP A 47 -10.31 -8.57 -4.05
N ILE A 48 -9.67 -7.85 -3.13
CA ILE A 48 -9.01 -8.45 -1.97
C ILE A 48 -10.05 -9.07 -1.02
N THR A 49 -11.20 -8.43 -0.82
CA THR A 49 -12.28 -8.92 0.05
C THR A 49 -12.84 -10.25 -0.47
N ASP A 50 -13.03 -10.38 -1.78
CA ASP A 50 -13.45 -11.63 -2.41
C ASP A 50 -12.41 -12.74 -2.20
N ARG A 51 -11.11 -12.43 -2.34
CA ARG A 51 -10.04 -13.40 -2.03
C ARG A 51 -10.05 -13.84 -0.56
N ILE A 52 -10.37 -12.94 0.36
CA ILE A 52 -10.50 -13.25 1.79
C ILE A 52 -11.72 -14.15 2.03
N ILE A 53 -12.88 -13.86 1.41
CA ILE A 53 -14.09 -14.69 1.47
C ILE A 53 -13.83 -16.08 0.90
N GLN A 54 -13.15 -16.18 -0.25
CA GLN A 54 -12.75 -17.46 -0.83
C GLN A 54 -11.82 -18.25 0.09
N SER A 55 -10.95 -17.56 0.83
CA SER A 55 -10.06 -18.19 1.82
C SER A 55 -10.86 -18.74 3.00
N GLN A 56 -11.89 -18.02 3.46
CA GLN A 56 -12.84 -18.52 4.44
C GLN A 56 -13.55 -19.80 3.98
N LYS A 57 -14.02 -19.82 2.72
CA LYS A 57 -14.69 -20.99 2.15
C LYS A 57 -13.78 -22.24 2.12
N ARG A 58 -12.45 -22.07 2.05
CA ARG A 58 -11.48 -23.17 2.06
C ARG A 58 -11.18 -23.71 3.46
N ILE A 59 -11.04 -22.81 4.44
CA ILE A 59 -10.64 -23.16 5.82
C ILE A 59 -11.88 -23.58 6.64
N GLY A 60 -13.00 -22.89 6.43
CA GLY A 60 -14.26 -23.12 7.10
C GLY A 60 -14.62 -22.02 8.11
N PRO A 61 -15.92 -21.77 8.33
CA PRO A 61 -16.41 -20.66 9.17
C PRO A 61 -16.15 -20.82 10.68
N GLN A 62 -15.69 -21.99 11.12
CA GLN A 62 -15.32 -22.26 12.52
C GLN A 62 -13.93 -21.72 12.87
N GLU A 63 -13.01 -21.72 11.91
CA GLU A 63 -11.64 -21.27 12.09
C GLU A 63 -11.43 -19.83 11.63
N PHE A 64 -12.25 -19.35 10.69
CA PHE A 64 -12.22 -17.96 10.22
C PHE A 64 -13.63 -17.37 10.24
N LEU A 65 -13.89 -16.52 11.23
CA LEU A 65 -15.20 -15.95 11.48
C LEU A 65 -15.54 -14.85 10.47
N HIS A 66 -16.83 -14.68 10.20
CA HIS A 66 -17.30 -13.62 9.31
C HIS A 66 -16.94 -12.21 9.82
N SER A 67 -16.90 -12.00 11.14
CA SER A 67 -16.44 -10.74 11.75
C SER A 67 -14.97 -10.44 11.46
N GLU A 68 -14.14 -11.47 11.26
CA GLU A 68 -12.73 -11.28 10.92
C GLU A 68 -12.58 -10.80 9.47
N ILE A 69 -13.45 -11.24 8.55
CA ILE A 69 -13.49 -10.72 7.17
C ILE A 69 -13.71 -9.20 7.18
N PHE A 70 -14.70 -8.73 7.94
CA PHE A 70 -14.97 -7.31 8.11
C PHE A 70 -13.74 -6.57 8.64
N GLN A 71 -13.12 -7.12 9.69
CA GLN A 71 -11.95 -6.49 10.31
C GLN A 71 -10.76 -6.44 9.35
N HIS A 72 -10.53 -7.48 8.55
CA HIS A 72 -9.49 -7.47 7.51
C HIS A 72 -9.76 -6.42 6.43
N ALA A 73 -11.02 -6.27 5.99
CA ALA A 73 -11.39 -5.26 5.01
C ALA A 73 -11.14 -3.83 5.55
N VAL A 74 -11.54 -3.56 6.81
CA VAL A 74 -11.31 -2.26 7.46
C VAL A 74 -9.81 -1.96 7.57
N VAL A 75 -9.01 -2.92 8.06
CA VAL A 75 -7.55 -2.73 8.26
C VAL A 75 -6.83 -2.49 6.92
N ASN A 76 -7.21 -3.21 5.87
CA ASN A 76 -6.61 -3.03 4.55
C ASN A 76 -6.92 -1.64 3.98
N LEU A 77 -8.16 -1.17 4.15
CA LEU A 77 -8.58 0.15 3.69
C LEU A 77 -7.93 1.28 4.50
N SER A 78 -7.98 1.20 5.83
CA SER A 78 -7.39 2.24 6.69
C SER A 78 -5.87 2.30 6.57
N GLY A 79 -5.19 1.15 6.56
CA GLY A 79 -3.73 1.08 6.46
C GLY A 79 -3.20 1.52 5.10
N GLY A 80 -3.93 1.21 4.03
CA GLY A 80 -3.57 1.63 2.67
C GLY A 80 -3.84 3.11 2.39
N SER A 81 -4.90 3.67 2.98
CA SER A 81 -5.32 5.06 2.73
C SER A 81 -4.25 6.07 3.16
N ASP A 82 -3.80 6.02 4.42
CA ASP A 82 -2.87 7.02 4.96
C ASP A 82 -1.49 6.93 4.29
N THR A 83 -1.01 5.72 4.04
CA THR A 83 0.31 5.48 3.44
C THR A 83 0.35 5.82 1.96
N THR A 84 -0.75 5.59 1.23
CA THR A 84 -0.85 5.98 -0.18
C THR A 84 -1.10 7.48 -0.33
N GLY A 85 -1.91 8.07 0.56
CA GLY A 85 -2.15 9.52 0.60
C GLY A 85 -0.85 10.30 0.77
N ILE A 86 -0.06 9.96 1.80
CA ILE A 86 1.22 10.66 2.02
C ILE A 86 2.23 10.43 0.89
N ALA A 87 2.22 9.25 0.26
CA ALA A 87 3.07 8.96 -0.89
C ALA A 87 2.69 9.85 -2.10
N MET A 88 1.40 9.99 -2.39
CA MET A 88 0.89 10.84 -3.46
C MET A 88 1.13 12.32 -3.18
N ASP A 89 0.87 12.77 -1.95
CA ASP A 89 1.15 14.15 -1.54
C ASP A 89 2.63 14.48 -1.68
N SER A 90 3.51 13.57 -1.24
CA SER A 90 4.95 13.71 -1.40
C SER A 90 5.35 13.77 -2.87
N LEU A 91 4.80 12.89 -3.71
CA LEU A 91 5.07 12.88 -5.15
C LEU A 91 4.70 14.22 -5.79
N ILE A 92 3.47 14.70 -5.57
CA ILE A 92 2.98 15.96 -6.12
C ILE A 92 3.83 17.13 -5.60
N TYR A 93 4.13 17.16 -4.30
CA TYR A 93 4.95 18.21 -3.69
C TYR A 93 6.34 18.30 -4.32
N HIS A 94 7.02 17.17 -4.55
CA HIS A 94 8.35 17.16 -5.15
C HIS A 94 8.32 17.52 -6.64
N LEU A 95 7.28 17.11 -7.37
CA LEU A 95 7.09 17.50 -8.78
C LEU A 95 6.87 19.00 -8.93
N LEU A 96 6.00 19.59 -8.10
CA LEU A 96 5.74 21.03 -8.14
C LEU A 96 6.95 21.88 -7.73
N ARG A 97 7.83 21.34 -6.88
CA ARG A 97 9.05 22.04 -6.44
C ARG A 97 10.21 21.91 -7.43
N ASN A 98 10.18 20.91 -8.32
CA ASN A 98 11.23 20.64 -9.28
C ASN A 98 10.66 20.71 -10.72
N GLN A 99 10.59 21.92 -11.24
CA GLN A 99 10.04 22.21 -12.58
C GLN A 99 10.68 21.35 -13.70
N PRO A 100 12.02 21.17 -13.77
CA PRO A 100 12.62 20.25 -14.73
C PRO A 100 12.09 18.82 -14.65
N ALA A 101 11.85 18.32 -13.44
CA ALA A 101 11.34 16.97 -13.25
C ALA A 101 9.88 16.82 -13.68
N TYR A 102 9.07 17.84 -13.41
CA TYR A 102 7.70 17.90 -13.91
C TYR A 102 7.65 17.89 -15.44
N GLU A 103 8.48 18.70 -16.10
CA GLU A 103 8.54 18.78 -17.57
C GLU A 103 8.99 17.46 -18.21
N GLU A 104 9.95 16.76 -17.60
CA GLU A 104 10.42 15.46 -18.07
C GLU A 104 9.34 14.38 -17.94
N LEU A 105 8.64 14.32 -16.79
CA LEU A 105 7.50 13.41 -16.59
C LEU A 105 6.36 13.70 -17.59
N GLN A 106 6.03 14.98 -17.77
CA GLN A 106 4.98 15.39 -18.71
C GLN A 106 5.35 15.05 -20.15
N ALA A 107 6.63 15.21 -20.53
CA ALA A 107 7.13 14.83 -21.84
C ALA A 107 7.06 13.30 -22.04
N GLU A 108 7.41 12.50 -21.03
CA GLU A 108 7.29 11.03 -21.07
C GLU A 108 5.83 10.61 -21.31
N MET A 109 4.89 11.17 -20.55
CA MET A 109 3.45 10.88 -20.70
C MET A 109 2.92 11.29 -22.08
N ASN A 110 3.28 12.49 -22.55
CA ASN A 110 2.86 12.99 -23.85
C ASN A 110 3.42 12.11 -24.99
N GLN A 111 4.68 11.67 -24.88
CA GLN A 111 5.26 10.76 -25.87
C GLN A 111 4.57 9.40 -25.89
N ALA A 112 4.21 8.85 -24.73
CA ALA A 112 3.45 7.60 -24.65
C ALA A 112 2.07 7.73 -25.30
N ALA A 113 1.38 8.85 -25.06
CA ALA A 113 0.09 9.16 -25.69
C ALA A 113 0.20 9.30 -27.21
N VAL A 114 1.18 10.06 -27.72
CA VAL A 114 1.40 10.24 -29.16
C VAL A 114 1.76 8.93 -29.87
N LYS A 115 2.47 8.03 -29.19
CA LYS A 115 2.81 6.69 -29.71
C LYS A 115 1.63 5.72 -29.70
N GLY A 116 0.48 6.10 -29.13
CA GLY A 116 -0.67 5.21 -28.96
C GLY A 116 -0.47 4.14 -27.89
N ASN A 117 0.51 4.33 -27.00
CA ASN A 117 0.86 3.39 -25.94
C ASN A 117 0.17 3.70 -24.60
N LEU A 118 -0.74 4.67 -24.58
CA LEU A 118 -1.50 5.07 -23.40
C LEU A 118 -2.99 5.04 -23.74
N SER A 119 -3.72 4.10 -23.15
CA SER A 119 -5.18 4.01 -23.23
C SER A 119 -5.84 5.09 -22.36
N ASP A 120 -7.09 5.45 -22.67
CA ASP A 120 -7.94 6.28 -21.81
C ASP A 120 -9.20 5.48 -21.42
N PRO A 121 -9.30 4.94 -20.18
CA PRO A 121 -8.37 5.08 -19.05
C PRO A 121 -7.10 4.23 -19.21
N PRO A 122 -5.97 4.64 -18.56
CA PRO A 122 -4.70 3.95 -18.69
C PRO A 122 -4.72 2.56 -18.05
N LYS A 123 -4.13 1.57 -18.74
CA LYS A 123 -4.01 0.20 -18.21
C LYS A 123 -2.75 0.06 -17.37
N TYR A 124 -2.78 -0.79 -16.34
CA TYR A 124 -1.61 -1.07 -15.51
C TYR A 124 -0.38 -1.54 -16.32
N SER A 125 -0.60 -2.30 -17.40
CA SER A 125 0.48 -2.74 -18.29
C SER A 125 1.21 -1.60 -19.00
N GLU A 126 0.52 -0.46 -19.21
CA GLU A 126 1.02 0.71 -19.93
C GLU A 126 1.68 1.72 -18.97
N THR A 127 1.33 1.69 -17.68
CA THR A 127 1.83 2.61 -16.64
C THR A 127 2.81 1.97 -15.68
N ASN A 128 3.37 0.81 -16.03
CA ASN A 128 4.36 0.12 -15.20
C ASN A 128 5.76 0.76 -15.36
N HIS A 129 6.69 0.39 -14.47
CA HIS A 129 8.08 0.88 -14.49
C HIS A 129 8.81 0.60 -15.81
N GLN A 130 8.39 -0.41 -16.59
CA GLN A 130 9.04 -0.71 -17.88
C GLN A 130 8.59 0.26 -18.98
N SER A 131 7.35 0.70 -18.93
CA SER A 131 6.74 1.58 -19.94
C SER A 131 6.91 3.07 -19.61
N MET A 132 6.92 3.42 -18.32
CA MET A 132 7.10 4.78 -17.81
C MET A 132 8.16 4.81 -16.69
N PRO A 133 9.45 4.70 -17.04
CA PRO A 133 10.53 4.69 -16.06
C PRO A 133 10.65 5.97 -15.23
N TYR A 134 10.26 7.14 -15.74
CA TYR A 134 10.30 8.38 -14.95
C TYR A 134 9.19 8.42 -13.89
N LEU A 135 7.97 8.01 -14.27
CA LEU A 135 6.84 7.84 -13.36
C LEU A 135 7.16 6.89 -12.19
N ALA A 136 7.93 5.83 -12.46
CA ALA A 136 8.27 4.81 -11.47
C ALA A 136 9.55 5.10 -10.66
N ALA A 137 10.26 6.18 -10.95
CA ALA A 137 11.50 6.55 -10.28
C ALA A 137 11.43 7.99 -9.71
N PRO A 138 10.76 8.21 -8.56
CA PRO A 138 10.70 9.53 -7.92
C PRO A 138 12.05 10.06 -7.41
N SER A 139 13.16 9.32 -7.58
CA SER A 139 14.45 9.61 -6.96
C SER A 139 15.68 9.41 -7.86
N LYS A 140 15.52 9.09 -9.15
CA LYS A 140 16.65 8.66 -10.00
C LYS A 140 16.87 9.52 -11.24
N LYS A 141 17.10 10.82 -11.03
CA LYS A 141 18.20 11.65 -11.61
C LYS A 141 17.88 13.15 -11.50
N PRO A 142 18.91 13.97 -11.25
CA PRO A 142 19.20 15.06 -12.17
C PRO A 142 20.60 14.85 -12.76
N SER A 143 20.65 14.78 -14.10
CA SER A 143 21.86 14.85 -14.93
C SER A 143 22.91 13.74 -14.75
N ALA A 144 23.50 13.33 -15.87
CA ALA A 144 24.66 12.43 -15.90
C ALA A 144 25.89 13.05 -15.20
N SER A 145 26.76 12.20 -14.63
CA SER A 145 28.05 12.51 -13.98
C SER A 145 27.94 13.48 -12.78
N THR A 146 28.15 13.07 -11.53
CA THR A 146 29.50 12.91 -10.96
C THR A 146 29.33 12.46 -9.49
N HIS A 147 29.53 11.17 -9.19
CA HIS A 147 30.05 10.60 -7.93
C HIS A 147 29.55 9.15 -7.76
N PRO A 148 30.45 8.15 -7.62
CA PRO A 148 30.06 6.79 -7.28
C PRO A 148 29.65 6.75 -5.81
N SER A 149 28.34 6.68 -5.56
CA SER A 149 27.79 6.32 -4.24
C SER A 149 28.02 4.82 -3.97
N PRO A 150 28.35 4.42 -2.73
CA PRO A 150 28.70 3.04 -2.41
C PRO A 150 27.55 2.07 -2.72
N PRO A 151 27.87 0.80 -3.05
CA PRO A 151 26.88 -0.17 -3.52
C PRO A 151 25.79 -0.43 -2.46
N PRO A 152 24.55 -0.74 -2.90
CA PRO A 152 23.45 -1.01 -1.99
C PRO A 152 23.78 -2.20 -1.08
N PHE A 153 23.34 -2.08 0.17
CA PHE A 153 23.45 -3.09 1.24
C PHE A 153 23.03 -4.46 0.68
N ARG A 154 24.01 -5.29 0.36
CA ARG A 154 23.80 -6.65 -0.13
C ARG A 154 23.27 -7.44 1.06
N ALA A 155 21.97 -7.70 1.09
CA ALA A 155 21.39 -8.70 1.98
C ALA A 155 22.10 -10.03 1.70
N THR A 156 23.06 -10.38 2.54
CA THR A 156 23.62 -11.71 2.57
C THR A 156 22.53 -12.60 3.17
N CYS A 157 21.70 -13.19 2.30
CA CYS A 157 21.15 -14.49 2.61
C CYS A 157 22.36 -15.41 2.82
N ARG A 158 22.80 -15.56 4.08
CA ARG A 158 23.67 -16.66 4.48
C ARG A 158 22.88 -17.93 4.18
N PRO A 159 23.40 -18.86 3.36
CA PRO A 159 22.82 -20.19 3.30
C PRO A 159 22.95 -20.83 4.69
N ALA A 160 21.90 -21.51 5.12
CA ALA A 160 21.86 -22.26 6.37
C ALA A 160 22.92 -23.37 6.33
N GLU A 161 24.13 -23.07 6.79
CA GLU A 161 25.12 -24.08 7.11
C GLU A 161 24.69 -24.79 8.40
N ARG A 162 24.23 -26.00 8.18
CA ARG A 162 23.91 -27.03 9.16
C ARG A 162 25.19 -27.35 9.95
N THR A 163 25.44 -26.66 11.07
CA THR A 163 26.50 -27.03 12.02
C THR A 163 26.07 -28.28 12.79
N SER A 164 26.44 -29.42 12.24
CA SER A 164 26.65 -30.68 12.96
C SER A 164 27.97 -30.58 13.75
N ALA A 165 27.96 -31.17 14.96
CA ALA A 165 29.10 -31.45 15.85
C ALA A 165 29.69 -30.22 16.59
N ALA A 166 29.93 -30.22 17.90
CA ALA A 166 29.89 -31.27 18.91
C ALA A 166 29.85 -30.63 20.31
N ALA A 167 29.00 -31.16 21.19
CA ALA A 167 29.21 -31.07 22.64
C ALA A 167 29.26 -32.51 23.16
N SER A 168 30.49 -33.00 23.31
CA SER A 168 30.83 -34.27 23.93
C SER A 168 30.58 -34.18 25.44
N PHE A 169 29.78 -35.10 25.98
CA PHE A 169 29.89 -35.49 27.39
C PHE A 169 29.79 -37.01 27.51
N ARG A 170 30.86 -37.59 28.04
CA ARG A 170 31.13 -39.02 28.26
C ARG A 170 30.11 -39.68 29.21
N ALA A 171 29.77 -40.95 28.97
CA ALA A 171 30.28 -42.13 29.73
C ALA A 171 29.53 -43.42 29.32
N ALA A 172 30.30 -44.51 29.19
CA ALA A 172 29.90 -45.91 28.88
C ALA A 172 29.28 -46.62 30.12
N PRO A 173 29.11 -47.97 30.19
CA PRO A 173 29.18 -49.06 29.19
C PRO A 173 28.01 -50.09 29.24
N GLU A 174 27.82 -50.88 28.17
CA GLU A 174 28.03 -52.34 28.05
C GLU A 174 27.81 -52.77 26.60
#